data_AF-A0A2I9E5J5-F1
#
_entry.id   AF-A0A2I9E5J5-F1
#
_cell.length_a   1.000
_cell.length_b   1.000
_cell.length_c   1.000
_cell.angle_alpha   90.00
_cell.angle_beta   90.00
_cell.angle_gamma   90.00
#
_symmetry.space_group_name_H-M   'P 1'
#
loop_
_entity.id
_entity.type
_entity.pdbx_description
1 polymer ?
#
loop_
_entity_poly.entity_id
_entity_poly.type
_entity_poly.pdbx_seq_one_letter_code
_entity_poly.pdbx_strand_id
1 'polypeptide(L)'
;MEYPKVKEVAAKGDCAKRIVDSFIESCIRLDASIIEPLIAEDQYFDEIDKYRFLISLKQQFDWAVQRGAKEIKMTKGKCEMCVIGHSTYEFHAHRHVPEFAYIINTKQDKIQDIFLCNLSSGWKTFSK
;
A
#
# COMPACT_ATOMS: atom_id res chain seq x y z
N MET A 1 -2.65 -15.37 -23.36
CA MET A 1 -2.53 -14.51 -22.17
C MET A 1 -2.07 -13.15 -22.65
N GLU A 2 -3.02 -12.28 -22.97
CA GLU A 2 -2.73 -10.91 -23.37
C GLU A 2 -2.40 -10.11 -22.11
N TYR A 3 -1.20 -9.53 -22.08
CA TYR A 3 -0.80 -8.58 -21.05
C TYR A 3 -1.75 -7.37 -21.12
N PRO A 4 -2.32 -6.89 -20.00
CA PRO A 4 -3.19 -5.74 -20.07
C PRO A 4 -2.41 -4.52 -20.56
N LYS A 5 -3.12 -3.70 -21.34
CA LYS A 5 -2.75 -2.36 -21.82
C LYS A 5 -1.77 -1.67 -20.87
N VAL A 6 -0.67 -1.12 -21.40
CA VAL A 6 0.34 -0.35 -20.68
C VAL A 6 -0.33 0.49 -19.60
N LYS A 7 -0.22 0.09 -18.32
CA LYS A 7 -0.76 0.88 -17.19
C LYS A 7 -0.20 2.28 -17.34
N GLU A 8 -1.09 3.28 -17.41
CA GLU A 8 -0.64 4.66 -17.36
C GLU A 8 0.17 4.86 -16.09
N VAL A 9 1.29 5.54 -16.26
CA VAL A 9 2.20 5.77 -15.15
C VAL A 9 1.50 6.71 -14.18
N ALA A 10 1.25 6.25 -12.96
CA ALA A 10 0.61 7.08 -11.94
C ALA A 10 1.48 8.30 -11.62
N ALA A 11 2.79 8.14 -11.43
CA ALA A 11 3.71 9.26 -11.23
C ALA A 11 5.14 8.93 -11.67
N LYS A 12 5.99 9.95 -11.88
CA LYS A 12 7.38 9.83 -12.37
C LYS A 12 8.35 10.67 -11.53
N GLY A 13 9.61 10.22 -11.43
CA GLY A 13 10.72 11.00 -10.87
C GLY A 13 10.48 11.41 -9.41
N ASP A 14 10.81 12.65 -9.06
CA ASP A 14 10.65 13.16 -7.68
C ASP A 14 9.20 13.11 -7.19
N CYS A 15 8.22 13.28 -8.07
CA CYS A 15 6.81 13.13 -7.73
C CYS A 15 6.48 11.69 -7.33
N ALA A 16 7.02 10.69 -8.04
CA ALA A 16 6.83 9.28 -7.69
C ALA A 16 7.41 8.99 -6.30
N LYS A 17 8.64 9.44 -6.03
CA LYS A 17 9.25 9.26 -4.71
C LYS A 17 8.41 9.91 -3.61
N ARG A 18 7.97 11.15 -3.83
CA ARG A 18 7.16 11.89 -2.85
C ARG A 18 5.81 11.22 -2.58
N ILE A 19 5.15 10.67 -3.60
CA ILE A 19 3.91 9.89 -3.43
C ILE A 19 4.17 8.61 -2.62
N VAL A 20 5.26 7.87 -2.92
CA VAL A 20 5.61 6.66 -2.14
C VAL A 20 5.90 7.00 -0.68
N ASP A 21 6.70 8.04 -0.43
CA ASP A 21 7.07 8.45 0.92
C ASP A 21 5.82 8.90 1.70
N SER A 22 4.95 9.72 1.09
CA SER A 22 3.70 10.15 1.71
C SER A 22 2.67 9.03 1.85
N PHE A 23 2.65 8.05 0.95
CA PHE A 23 1.83 6.85 1.10
C PHE A 23 2.24 6.03 2.32
N ILE A 24 3.53 5.77 2.47
CA ILE A 24 4.07 5.04 3.61
C ILE A 24 3.78 5.82 4.91
N GLU A 25 3.96 7.14 4.88
CA GLU A 25 3.64 8.00 6.03
C GLU A 25 2.14 7.98 6.38
N SER A 26 1.26 8.03 5.38
CA SER A 26 -0.18 7.85 5.56
C SER A 26 -0.50 6.55 6.29
N CYS A 27 0.14 5.45 5.90
CA CYS A 27 -0.06 4.15 6.54
C CYS A 27 0.52 4.10 7.97
N ILE A 28 1.66 4.74 8.22
CA ILE A 28 2.28 4.81 9.56
C ILE A 28 1.43 5.65 10.52
N ARG A 29 0.86 6.76 10.03
CA ARG A 29 0.02 7.65 10.84
C ARG A 29 -1.46 7.28 10.85
N LEU A 30 -1.85 6.31 10.03
CA LEU A 30 -3.25 5.94 9.79
C LEU A 30 -4.09 7.15 9.34
N ASP A 31 -3.51 8.00 8.48
CA ASP A 31 -4.07 9.26 8.01
C ASP A 31 -3.95 9.41 6.49
N ALA A 32 -5.08 9.22 5.80
CA ALA A 32 -5.17 9.30 4.34
C ALA A 32 -5.06 10.74 3.82
N SER A 33 -5.29 11.75 4.65
CA SER A 33 -5.20 13.17 4.24
C SER A 33 -3.78 13.58 3.86
N ILE A 34 -2.76 12.81 4.29
CA ILE A 34 -1.35 13.05 3.97
C ILE A 34 -1.06 12.78 2.49
N ILE A 35 -1.65 11.72 1.90
CA ILE A 35 -1.43 11.38 0.48
C ILE A 35 -2.48 12.01 -0.44
N GLU A 36 -3.70 12.27 0.04
CA GLU A 36 -4.80 12.84 -0.73
C GLU A 36 -4.42 14.04 -1.64
N PRO A 37 -3.65 15.06 -1.19
CA PRO A 37 -3.30 16.20 -2.05
C PRO A 37 -2.23 15.89 -3.10
N LEU A 38 -1.53 14.75 -2.97
CA LEU A 38 -0.46 14.34 -3.89
C LEU A 38 -0.95 13.46 -5.02
N ILE A 39 -2.18 12.96 -4.92
CA ILE A 39 -2.81 12.14 -5.95
C ILE A 39 -3.87 12.93 -6.71
N ALA A 40 -3.81 12.86 -8.04
CA ALA A 40 -4.78 13.50 -8.93
C ALA A 40 -6.04 12.64 -9.09
N GLU A 41 -7.17 13.23 -9.47
CA GLU A 41 -8.44 12.51 -9.62
C GLU A 41 -8.41 11.45 -10.73
N ASP A 42 -7.61 11.68 -11.76
CA ASP A 42 -7.39 10.79 -12.90
C ASP A 42 -6.30 9.72 -12.64
N GLN A 43 -5.66 9.74 -11.48
CA GLN A 43 -4.72 8.69 -11.09
C GLN A 43 -5.47 7.48 -10.52
N TYR A 44 -5.03 6.30 -10.97
CA TYR A 44 -5.57 5.02 -10.54
C TYR A 44 -4.53 4.25 -9.72
N PHE A 45 -5.01 3.66 -8.63
CA PHE A 45 -4.27 2.73 -7.79
C PHE A 45 -5.21 1.58 -7.44
N ASP A 46 -4.70 0.34 -7.38
CA ASP A 46 -5.51 -0.86 -7.13
C ASP A 46 -6.69 -1.00 -8.10
N GLU A 47 -6.48 -0.57 -9.35
CA GLU A 47 -7.49 -0.56 -10.43
C GLU A 47 -8.76 0.27 -10.12
N ILE A 48 -8.69 1.15 -9.12
CA ILE A 48 -9.77 2.04 -8.70
C ILE A 48 -9.33 3.51 -8.73
N ASP A 49 -10.31 4.41 -8.87
CA ASP A 49 -10.06 5.85 -8.87
C ASP A 49 -9.58 6.36 -7.50
N LYS A 50 -9.01 7.57 -7.50
CA LYS A 50 -8.53 8.28 -6.29
C LYS A 50 -9.47 8.15 -5.10
N TYR A 51 -10.75 8.45 -5.26
CA TYR A 51 -11.68 8.54 -4.14
C TYR A 51 -11.98 7.16 -3.55
N ARG A 52 -12.15 6.15 -4.41
CA ARG A 52 -12.30 4.76 -3.98
C ARG A 52 -11.04 4.23 -3.30
N PHE A 53 -9.86 4.58 -3.80
CA PHE A 53 -8.59 4.23 -3.18
C PHE A 53 -8.44 4.84 -1.79
N LEU A 54 -8.75 6.13 -1.63
CA LEU A 54 -8.72 6.82 -0.34
C LEU A 54 -9.74 6.24 0.66
N ILE A 55 -10.94 5.86 0.20
CA ILE A 55 -11.93 5.18 1.03
C ILE A 55 -11.41 3.80 1.48
N SER A 56 -10.81 3.03 0.57
CA SER A 56 -10.20 1.73 0.90
C SER A 56 -9.09 1.87 1.94
N LEU A 57 -8.20 2.86 1.78
CA LEU A 57 -7.17 3.17 2.78
C LEU A 57 -7.78 3.52 4.13
N LYS A 58 -8.77 4.40 4.16
CA LYS A 58 -9.45 4.80 5.39
C LYS A 58 -10.07 3.58 6.08
N GLN A 59 -10.66 2.65 5.35
CA GLN A 59 -11.22 1.43 5.91
C GLN A 59 -10.15 0.55 6.57
N GLN A 60 -8.97 0.39 5.95
CA GLN A 60 -7.84 -0.32 6.56
C GLN A 60 -7.37 0.37 7.85
N PHE A 61 -7.34 1.70 7.83
CA PHE A 61 -6.90 2.49 8.98
C PHE A 61 -7.90 2.40 10.14
N ASP A 62 -9.19 2.58 9.86
CA ASP A 62 -10.26 2.44 10.84
C ASP A 62 -10.25 1.03 11.45
N TRP A 63 -10.02 -0.01 10.63
CA TRP A 63 -9.92 -1.39 11.11
C TRP A 63 -8.74 -1.61 12.06
N ALA A 64 -7.55 -1.09 11.73
CA ALA A 64 -6.38 -1.15 12.59
C ALA A 64 -6.61 -0.39 13.92
N VAL A 65 -7.21 0.81 13.86
CA VAL A 65 -7.55 1.61 15.06
C VAL A 65 -8.55 0.86 15.95
N GLN A 66 -9.60 0.27 15.38
CA GLN A 66 -10.60 -0.52 16.12
C GLN A 66 -9.97 -1.71 16.85
N ARG A 67 -8.85 -2.24 16.36
CA ARG A 67 -8.08 -3.33 16.98
C ARG A 67 -6.99 -2.85 17.94
N GLY A 68 -6.94 -1.55 18.20
CA GLY A 68 -6.07 -0.93 19.20
C GLY A 68 -4.71 -0.48 18.67
N ALA A 69 -4.55 -0.29 17.35
CA ALA A 69 -3.35 0.34 16.81
C ALA A 69 -3.25 1.80 17.29
N LYS A 70 -2.18 2.11 18.01
CA LYS A 70 -1.80 3.48 18.44
C LYS A 70 -0.54 3.99 17.75
N GLU A 71 0.30 3.04 17.33
CA GLU A 71 1.55 3.25 16.61
C GLU A 71 1.61 2.15 15.55
N ILE A 72 2.04 2.51 14.34
CA ILE A 72 2.28 1.55 13.25
C ILE A 72 3.76 1.58 12.91
N LYS A 73 4.35 0.41 12.72
CA LYS A 73 5.72 0.23 12.23
C LYS A 73 5.67 -0.45 10.88
N MET A 74 6.43 0.10 9.94
CA MET A 74 6.60 -0.50 8.62
C MET A 74 7.79 -1.45 8.62
N THR A 75 7.58 -2.65 8.08
CA THR A 75 8.66 -3.61 7.79
C THR A 75 8.53 -4.10 6.35
N LYS A 76 9.58 -4.78 5.87
CA LYS A 76 9.61 -5.36 4.53
C LYS A 76 9.30 -6.85 4.61
N GLY A 77 8.37 -7.29 3.76
CA GLY A 77 8.04 -8.70 3.57
C GLY A 77 8.07 -9.11 2.11
N LYS A 78 7.47 -10.26 1.83
CA LYS A 78 7.24 -10.78 0.49
C LYS A 78 5.78 -11.14 0.29
N CYS A 79 5.24 -10.85 -0.89
CA CYS A 79 3.94 -11.35 -1.28
C CYS A 79 4.02 -12.85 -1.57
N GLU A 80 3.04 -13.59 -1.10
CA GLU A 80 2.95 -15.04 -1.17
C GLU A 80 1.74 -15.49 -2.00
N MET A 81 0.99 -14.57 -2.61
CA MET A 81 -0.22 -14.87 -3.38
C MET A 81 -0.43 -13.96 -4.59
N CYS A 82 -0.66 -12.66 -4.38
CA CYS A 82 -1.05 -11.72 -5.45
C CYS A 82 0.02 -11.59 -6.55
N VAL A 83 1.27 -11.39 -6.13
CA VAL A 83 2.45 -11.30 -7.00
C VAL A 83 3.63 -11.94 -6.29
N ILE A 84 3.63 -13.27 -6.28
CA ILE A 84 4.54 -14.11 -5.48
C ILE A 84 6.00 -13.62 -5.58
N GLY A 85 6.65 -13.48 -4.41
CA GLY A 85 8.04 -13.05 -4.26
C GLY A 85 8.30 -11.54 -4.30
N HIS A 86 7.32 -10.73 -4.72
CA HIS A 86 7.49 -9.27 -4.74
C HIS A 86 7.59 -8.69 -3.33
N SER A 87 8.37 -7.62 -3.18
CA SER A 87 8.50 -6.92 -1.90
C SER A 87 7.16 -6.30 -1.47
N THR A 88 6.82 -6.49 -0.21
CA THR A 88 5.66 -5.88 0.43
C THR A 88 6.11 -4.88 1.51
N TYR A 89 5.27 -3.90 1.75
CA TYR A 89 5.35 -3.00 2.90
C TYR A 89 4.30 -3.49 3.89
N GLU A 90 4.75 -4.07 4.99
CA GLU A 90 3.91 -4.65 6.03
C GLU A 90 3.78 -3.65 7.18
N PHE A 91 2.55 -3.37 7.61
CA PHE A 91 2.24 -2.38 8.64
C PHE A 91 1.77 -3.07 9.90
N HIS A 92 2.58 -2.98 10.94
CA HIS A 92 2.42 -3.71 12.20
C HIS A 92 2.07 -2.74 13.31
N ALA A 93 1.01 -3.04 14.08
CA ALA A 93 0.73 -2.34 15.32
C ALA A 93 1.66 -2.88 16.44
N HIS A 94 1.07 -3.39 17.52
CA HIS A 94 1.81 -4.01 18.63
C HIS A 94 2.03 -5.53 18.45
N ARG A 95 1.46 -6.12 17.40
CA ARG A 95 1.52 -7.56 17.11
C ARG A 95 2.60 -7.84 16.07
N HIS A 96 3.14 -9.06 16.08
CA HIS A 96 4.07 -9.54 15.04
C HIS A 96 3.38 -9.85 13.69
N VAL A 97 2.05 -9.89 13.70
CA VAL A 97 1.24 -10.10 12.50
C VAL A 97 0.83 -8.72 11.98
N PRO A 98 1.02 -8.43 10.69
CA PRO A 98 0.65 -7.12 10.15
C PRO A 98 -0.86 -6.91 10.21
N GLU A 99 -1.28 -5.67 10.46
CA GLU A 99 -2.69 -5.28 10.34
C GLU A 99 -3.09 -5.24 8.86
N PHE A 100 -2.21 -4.72 8.00
CA PHE A 100 -2.38 -4.69 6.55
C PHE A 100 -1.00 -4.63 5.87
N ALA A 101 -0.97 -4.94 4.58
CA ALA A 101 0.24 -4.88 3.77
C ALA A 101 -0.07 -4.37 2.37
N TYR A 102 0.85 -3.63 1.78
CA TYR A 102 0.72 -3.08 0.43
C TYR A 102 1.91 -3.45 -0.45
N ILE A 103 1.67 -3.51 -1.75
CA ILE A 103 2.71 -3.61 -2.78
C ILE A 103 2.74 -2.27 -3.50
N ILE A 104 3.94 -1.69 -3.57
CA ILE A 104 4.20 -0.47 -4.32
C ILE A 104 5.01 -0.89 -5.55
N ASN A 105 4.33 -1.03 -6.68
CA ASN A 105 4.95 -1.47 -7.92
C ASN A 105 5.59 -0.28 -8.63
N THR A 106 6.92 -0.29 -8.72
CA THR A 106 7.69 0.77 -9.38
C THR A 106 8.52 0.20 -10.53
N LYS A 107 8.64 0.97 -11.63
CA LYS A 107 9.47 0.63 -12.78
C LYS A 107 10.17 1.88 -13.32
N GLN A 108 11.51 1.90 -13.31
CA GLN A 108 12.31 3.03 -13.81
C GLN A 108 11.88 4.39 -13.21
N ASP A 109 11.79 4.48 -11.88
CA ASP A 109 11.37 5.69 -11.14
C ASP A 109 9.94 6.15 -11.41
N LYS A 110 9.08 5.20 -11.80
CA LYS A 110 7.66 5.44 -12.06
C LYS A 110 6.83 4.54 -11.16
N ILE A 111 5.81 5.11 -10.52
CA ILE A 111 4.79 4.30 -9.86
C ILE A 111 3.88 3.75 -10.96
N GLN A 112 3.78 2.42 -11.03
CA GLN A 112 2.81 1.75 -11.89
C GLN A 112 1.52 1.48 -11.13
N ASP A 113 1.63 1.11 -9.86
CA ASP A 113 0.47 0.80 -9.03
C ASP A 113 0.84 0.77 -7.53
N ILE A 114 -0.17 0.95 -6.69
CA ILE A 114 -0.15 0.71 -5.24
C ILE A 114 -1.41 -0.07 -4.91
N PHE A 115 -1.27 -1.28 -4.40
CA PHE A 115 -2.42 -2.15 -4.14
C PHE A 115 -2.24 -3.00 -2.90
N LEU A 116 -3.37 -3.42 -2.31
CA LEU A 116 -3.39 -4.21 -1.09
C LEU A 116 -2.81 -5.61 -1.35
N CYS A 117 -1.94 -6.06 -0.45
CA CYS A 117 -1.43 -7.42 -0.46
C CYS A 117 -2.32 -8.31 0.40
N ASN A 118 -2.94 -9.34 -0.20
CA ASN A 118 -3.85 -10.24 0.52
C ASN A 118 -3.12 -11.35 1.30
N LEU A 119 -1.86 -11.62 0.96
CA LEU A 119 -1.04 -12.62 1.65
C LEU A 119 0.44 -12.23 1.57
N SER A 120 0.90 -11.49 2.57
CA SER A 120 2.31 -11.20 2.84
C SER A 120 2.93 -12.22 3.81
N SER A 121 4.24 -12.40 3.72
CA SER A 121 5.03 -13.32 4.54
C SER A 121 4.84 -13.12 6.05
N GLY A 122 4.64 -11.88 6.51
CA GLY A 122 4.41 -11.55 7.92
C GLY A 122 3.16 -12.18 8.54
N TRP A 123 2.17 -12.59 7.73
CA TRP A 123 1.00 -13.33 8.25
C TRP A 123 1.30 -14.80 8.54
N LYS A 124 2.37 -15.39 7.98
CA LYS A 124 2.73 -16.80 8.19
C LYS A 124 3.54 -17.02 9.48
N THR A 125 4.15 -15.97 10.03
CA THR A 125 5.03 -16.08 11.21
C THR A 125 4.32 -16.51 12.50
N PHE A 126 2.98 -16.63 12.50
CA PHE A 126 2.19 -17.08 13.65
C PHE A 126 1.41 -18.39 13.42
N SER A 127 1.70 -19.12 12.34
CA SER A 127 1.15 -20.47 12.15
C SER A 127 1.97 -21.53 12.91
N LYS A 128 2.03 -21.44 14.24
CA LYS A 128 2.43 -22.56 15.12
C LYS A 128 1.70 -22.49 16.45
#